data_AF-A0A3D1HDK8-F1
#
_entry.id   AF-A0A3D1HDK8-F1
#
_cell.length_a   1.000
_cell.length_b   1.000
_cell.length_c   1.000
_cell.angle_alpha   90.00
_cell.angle_beta   90.00
_cell.angle_gamma   90.00
#
_symmetry.space_group_name_H-M   'P 1'
#
loop_
_entity.id
_entity.type
_entity.pdbx_description
1 polymer ?
#
loop_
_entity_poly.entity_id
_entity_poly.type
_entity_poly.pdbx_seq_one_letter_code
_entity_poly.pdbx_strand_id
1 'polypeptide(L)'
;MIEAIIGFATGVLASMGLGGGFILVVWLTLFANVEQKAAQGINVLFFLPIALIALILHLKNHLVNKDIVKKMLFGGIIGAVIGTFGSGLIANELLRKLFALFLIAFGLRELFVPVKKEQKSD
;
A
#
# COMPACT_ATOMS: atom_id res chain seq x y z
N MET A 1 10.23 9.75 -18.87
CA MET A 1 9.20 10.82 -18.77
C MET A 1 7.83 10.28 -18.42
N ILE A 2 7.33 9.23 -19.10
CA ILE A 2 6.04 8.58 -18.78
C ILE A 2 5.99 8.05 -17.33
N GLU A 3 7.07 7.41 -16.86
CA GLU A 3 7.12 6.84 -15.51
C GLU A 3 6.98 7.90 -14.41
N ALA A 4 7.56 9.10 -14.62
CA ALA A 4 7.46 10.21 -13.69
C ALA A 4 6.04 10.78 -13.61
N ILE A 5 5.34 10.84 -14.74
CA ILE A 5 3.92 11.28 -14.79
C ILE A 5 3.04 10.29 -14.03
N ILE A 6 3.31 8.99 -14.19
CA ILE A 6 2.52 7.94 -13.56
C ILE A 6 2.83 7.85 -12.07
N GLY A 7 4.10 8.00 -11.68
CA GLY A 7 4.49 8.16 -10.27
C GLY A 7 3.82 9.37 -9.62
N PHE A 8 3.74 10.50 -10.33
CA PHE A 8 3.02 11.69 -9.86
C PHE A 8 1.51 11.44 -9.71
N ALA A 9 0.85 10.91 -10.73
CA ALA A 9 -0.59 10.61 -10.71
C ALA A 9 -0.93 9.59 -9.60
N THR A 10 -0.08 8.58 -9.43
CA THR A 10 -0.17 7.59 -8.34
C THR A 10 -0.07 8.27 -6.98
N GLY A 11 0.86 9.22 -6.81
CA GLY A 11 0.99 10.01 -5.58
C GLY A 11 -0.25 10.86 -5.28
N VAL A 12 -0.83 11.51 -6.29
CA VAL A 12 -2.07 12.28 -6.14
C VAL A 12 -3.22 11.37 -5.70
N LEU A 13 -3.41 10.23 -6.37
CA LEU A 13 -4.46 9.28 -6.02
C LEU A 13 -4.21 8.63 -4.64
N ALA A 14 -2.96 8.43 -4.24
CA ALA A 14 -2.61 7.99 -2.89
C ALA A 14 -3.06 8.99 -1.81
N SER A 15 -2.92 10.29 -2.07
CA SER A 15 -3.31 11.34 -1.14
C SER A 15 -4.82 11.42 -0.90
N MET A 16 -5.63 10.86 -1.80
CA MET A 16 -7.09 10.77 -1.66
C MET A 16 -7.56 9.66 -0.71
N GLY A 17 -6.65 8.98 -0.01
CA GLY A 17 -6.98 7.97 1.00
C GLY A 17 -7.16 6.55 0.48
N LEU A 18 -7.16 6.35 -0.85
CA LEU A 18 -7.29 5.03 -1.49
C LEU A 18 -6.00 4.19 -1.46
N GLY A 19 -4.85 4.80 -1.16
CA GLY A 19 -3.55 4.13 -1.21
C GLY A 19 -3.10 3.87 -2.65
N GLY A 20 -2.35 4.81 -3.23
CA GLY A 20 -1.99 4.78 -4.66
C GLY A 20 -1.07 3.63 -5.06
N GLY A 21 -0.54 2.87 -4.11
CA GLY A 21 0.34 1.74 -4.38
C GLY A 21 -0.26 0.66 -5.27
N PHE A 22 -1.59 0.48 -5.25
CA PHE A 22 -2.26 -0.44 -6.16
C PHE A 22 -2.08 -0.05 -7.63
N ILE A 23 -2.17 1.25 -7.92
CA ILE A 23 -2.03 1.80 -9.27
C ILE A 23 -0.59 1.65 -9.75
N LEU A 24 0.37 1.93 -8.87
CA LEU A 24 1.79 1.75 -9.17
C LEU A 24 2.12 0.30 -9.53
N VAL A 25 1.65 -0.66 -8.73
CA VAL A 25 1.90 -2.08 -8.97
C VAL A 25 1.23 -2.56 -10.26
N VAL A 26 -0.01 -2.14 -10.53
CA VAL A 26 -0.70 -2.46 -11.80
C VAL A 26 0.08 -1.90 -12.98
N TRP A 27 0.56 -0.66 -12.88
CA TRP A 27 1.33 -0.06 -13.96
C TRP A 27 2.64 -0.80 -14.20
N LEU A 28 3.40 -1.08 -13.14
CA LEU A 28 4.69 -1.77 -13.23
C LEU A 28 4.55 -3.17 -13.84
N THR A 29 3.49 -3.89 -13.48
CA THR A 29 3.30 -5.28 -13.91
C THR A 29 2.70 -5.41 -15.31
N LEU A 30 1.74 -4.55 -15.69
CA LEU A 30 1.07 -4.62 -16.99
C LEU A 30 1.80 -3.86 -18.09
N PHE A 31 2.39 -2.70 -17.78
CA PHE A 31 2.99 -1.81 -18.78
C PHE A 31 4.51 -1.83 -18.76
N ALA A 32 5.13 -1.85 -17.58
CA ALA A 32 6.58 -1.89 -17.45
C ALA A 32 7.18 -3.31 -17.45
N ASN A 33 6.33 -4.35 -17.55
CA ASN A 33 6.71 -5.77 -17.58
C ASN A 33 7.61 -6.19 -16.39
N VAL A 34 7.47 -5.52 -15.25
CA VAL A 34 8.23 -5.82 -14.04
C VAL A 34 7.59 -7.02 -13.36
N GLU A 35 8.42 -7.94 -12.88
CA GLU A 35 7.95 -9.09 -12.10
C GLU A 35 7.14 -8.67 -10.87
N GLN A 36 6.10 -9.43 -10.56
CA GLN A 36 5.19 -9.10 -9.46
C GLN A 36 5.91 -8.88 -8.12
N LYS A 37 6.90 -9.73 -7.78
CA LYS A 37 7.70 -9.58 -6.55
C LYS A 37 8.48 -8.27 -6.53
N ALA A 38 9.15 -7.94 -7.64
CA ALA A 38 9.91 -6.70 -7.76
C ALA A 38 9.00 -5.46 -7.71
N ALA A 39 7.84 -5.51 -8.37
CA ALA A 39 6.86 -4.42 -8.35
C ALA A 39 6.36 -4.11 -6.94
N GLN A 40 6.11 -5.14 -6.11
CA GLN A 40 5.76 -4.95 -4.71
C GLN A 40 6.90 -4.35 -3.88
N GLY A 41 8.15 -4.76 -4.15
CA GLY A 41 9.33 -4.16 -3.50
C GLY A 41 9.49 -2.68 -3.85
N ILE A 42 9.35 -2.33 -5.13
CA ILE A 42 9.37 -0.93 -5.60
C ILE A 42 8.27 -0.12 -4.91
N ASN A 43 7.07 -0.69 -4.78
CA ASN A 43 5.96 -0.04 -4.09
C ASN A 43 6.27 0.27 -2.61
N VAL A 44 6.90 -0.64 -1.87
CA VAL A 44 7.35 -0.38 -0.48
C VAL A 44 8.39 0.74 -0.45
N LEU A 45 9.36 0.72 -1.36
CA LEU A 45 10.37 1.77 -1.44
C LEU A 45 9.77 3.13 -1.77
N PHE A 46 8.74 3.17 -2.63
CA PHE A 46 7.97 4.37 -2.96
C PHE A 46 7.26 4.95 -1.73
N PHE A 47 6.72 4.10 -0.86
CA PHE A 47 6.07 4.54 0.38
C PHE A 47 7.04 4.99 1.48
N LEU A 48 8.28 4.53 1.47
CA LEU A 48 9.26 4.80 2.53
C LEU A 48 9.49 6.30 2.80
N PRO A 49 9.75 7.18 1.81
CA PRO A 49 9.88 8.61 2.06
C PRO A 49 8.57 9.26 2.50
N ILE A 50 7.43 8.80 1.98
CA ILE A 50 6.09 9.29 2.34
C ILE A 50 5.82 8.99 3.82
N ALA A 51 6.10 7.77 4.25
CA ALA A 51 5.97 7.32 5.63
C ALA A 51 6.89 8.09 6.58
N LEU A 52 8.13 8.38 6.16
CA LEU A 52 9.06 9.17 6.97
C LEU A 52 8.53 10.59 7.22
N ILE A 53 8.08 11.28 6.17
CA ILE A 53 7.51 12.64 6.30
C ILE A 53 6.24 12.59 7.15
N ALA A 54 5.35 11.62 6.89
CA ALA A 54 4.12 11.45 7.66
C ALA A 54 4.41 11.23 9.15
N LEU A 55 5.40 10.40 9.48
CA LEU A 55 5.81 10.13 10.86
C LEU A 55 6.34 11.40 11.55
N ILE A 56 7.21 12.17 10.89
CA ILE A 56 7.73 13.43 11.44
C ILE A 56 6.59 14.41 11.74
N LEU A 57 5.64 14.56 10.81
CA LEU A 57 4.49 15.44 10.99
C LEU A 57 3.59 14.99 12.14
N HIS A 58 3.29 13.69 12.24
CA HIS A 58 2.47 13.15 13.31
C HIS A 58 3.13 13.27 14.69
N LEU A 59 4.45 13.05 14.76
CA LEU A 59 5.22 13.24 16.00
C LEU A 59 5.20 14.69 16.44
N LYS A 60 5.41 15.64 15.51
CA LYS A 60 5.39 17.09 15.81
C LYS A 60 4.03 17.56 16.29
N ASN A 61 2.95 16.99 15.76
CA ASN A 61 1.58 17.33 16.13
C ASN A 61 1.06 16.56 17.36
N HIS A 62 1.91 15.78 18.05
CA HIS A 62 1.53 14.95 19.21
C HIS A 62 0.40 13.94 18.93
N LEU A 63 0.23 13.53 17.67
CA LEU A 63 -0.82 12.59 17.24
C LEU A 63 -0.39 11.12 17.39
N VAL A 64 0.73 10.85 18.07
CA VAL A 64 1.33 9.53 18.17
C VAL A 64 1.16 8.96 19.57
N ASN A 65 0.31 7.94 19.70
CA ASN A 65 0.17 7.16 20.91
C ASN A 65 1.26 6.06 20.96
N LYS A 66 2.20 6.17 21.91
CA LYS A 66 3.35 5.26 22.02
C LYS A 66 2.97 3.81 22.34
N ASP A 67 1.90 3.59 23.11
CA ASP A 67 1.44 2.25 23.48
C ASP A 67 0.87 1.50 22.27
N ILE A 68 0.11 2.22 21.43
CA ILE A 68 -0.42 1.69 20.17
C ILE A 68 0.73 1.40 19.20
N VAL A 69 1.66 2.35 19.04
CA VAL A 69 2.82 2.19 18.15
C VAL A 69 3.61 0.95 18.51
N LYS A 70 3.88 0.69 19.80
CA LYS A 70 4.66 -0.48 20.22
C LYS A 70 3.99 -1.79 19.81
N LYS A 71 2.66 -1.90 19.99
CA LYS A 71 1.88 -3.08 19.57
C LYS A 71 1.86 -3.24 18.05
N MET A 72 1.62 -2.16 17.32
CA MET A 72 1.58 -2.17 15.86
C MET A 72 2.95 -2.44 15.23
N LEU A 73 4.03 -1.93 15.84
CA LEU A 73 5.40 -2.16 15.37
C LEU A 73 5.74 -3.65 15.43
N PHE A 74 5.39 -4.33 16.53
CA PHE A 74 5.66 -5.75 16.68
C PHE A 74 4.87 -6.59 15.68
N GLY A 75 3.57 -6.33 15.53
CA GLY A 75 2.73 -6.99 14.52
C GLY A 75 3.19 -6.71 13.09
N GLY A 76 3.60 -5.47 12.81
CA GLY A 76 4.11 -5.05 11.50
C GLY A 76 5.42 -5.72 11.13
N ILE A 77 6.37 -5.82 12.06
CA ILE A 77 7.65 -6.51 11.84
C ILE A 77 7.41 -7.99 11.59
N ILE A 78 6.61 -8.66 12.42
CA ILE A 78 6.30 -10.09 12.24
C ILE A 78 5.61 -10.32 10.90
N GLY A 79 4.60 -9.51 10.57
CA GLY A 79 3.88 -9.60 9.30
C GLY A 79 4.77 -9.36 8.10
N ALA A 80 5.67 -8.37 8.17
CA ALA A 80 6.64 -8.08 7.10
C ALA A 80 7.61 -9.25 6.89
N VAL A 81 8.17 -9.79 7.98
CA VAL A 81 9.09 -10.95 7.92
C VAL A 81 8.39 -12.16 7.30
N ILE A 82 7.22 -12.55 7.84
CA ILE A 82 6.45 -13.68 7.32
C ILE A 82 6.05 -13.45 5.86
N GLY A 83 5.64 -12.22 5.52
CA GLY A 83 5.26 -11.84 4.15
C GLY A 83 6.44 -11.94 3.18
N THR A 84 7.62 -11.45 3.55
CA THR A 84 8.83 -11.53 2.72
C THR A 84 9.24 -12.98 2.49
N PHE A 85 9.36 -13.80 3.55
CA PHE A 85 9.73 -15.22 3.40
C PHE A 85 8.64 -16.02 2.67
N GLY A 86 7.37 -15.80 3.00
CA GLY A 86 6.23 -16.48 2.37
C GLY A 86 6.10 -16.14 0.89
N SER A 87 6.28 -14.87 0.51
CA SER A 87 6.30 -14.48 -0.91
C SER A 87 7.47 -15.09 -1.69
N GLY A 88 8.60 -15.39 -1.02
CA GLY A 88 9.73 -16.09 -1.59
C GLY A 88 9.35 -17.48 -2.11
N LEU A 89 8.50 -18.20 -1.38
CA LEU A 89 8.05 -19.57 -1.69
C LEU A 89 7.03 -19.64 -2.83
N ILE A 90 6.34 -18.54 -3.13
CA ILE A 90 5.28 -18.49 -4.13
C ILE A 90 5.87 -18.14 -5.51
N ALA A 91 5.46 -18.84 -6.56
CA ALA A 91 5.85 -18.50 -7.94
C ALA A 91 5.31 -17.11 -8.34
N ASN A 92 6.09 -16.32 -9.09
CA ASN A 92 5.72 -14.96 -9.53
C ASN A 92 4.34 -14.94 -10.22
N GLU A 93 4.06 -15.91 -11.09
CA GLU A 93 2.79 -16.01 -11.81
C GLU A 93 1.59 -16.23 -10.86
N LEU A 94 1.76 -17.07 -9.84
CA LEU A 94 0.72 -17.29 -8.84
C LEU A 94 0.52 -16.03 -7.98
N LEU A 95 1.61 -15.36 -7.59
CA LEU A 95 1.53 -14.11 -6.84
C LEU A 95 0.80 -13.02 -7.61
N ARG A 96 1.03 -12.93 -8.94
CA ARG A 96 0.34 -12.00 -9.84
C ARG A 96 -1.16 -12.29 -9.88
N LYS A 97 -1.55 -13.55 -10.04
CA LYS A 97 -2.98 -13.96 -10.06
C LYS A 97 -3.67 -13.68 -8.73
N LEU A 98 -3.02 -13.98 -7.61
CA LEU A 98 -3.53 -13.69 -6.28
C LEU A 98 -3.72 -12.18 -6.06
N PHE A 99 -2.76 -11.37 -6.47
CA PHE A 99 -2.86 -9.91 -6.38
C PHE A 99 -3.98 -9.36 -7.28
N ALA A 100 -4.12 -9.86 -8.51
CA ALA A 100 -5.21 -9.47 -9.41
C ALA A 100 -6.59 -9.81 -8.82
N LEU A 101 -6.75 -11.03 -8.27
CA LEU A 101 -7.98 -11.44 -7.60
C LEU A 101 -8.28 -10.55 -6.39
N PHE A 102 -7.26 -10.25 -5.59
CA PHE A 102 -7.38 -9.32 -4.47
C PHE A 102 -7.85 -7.94 -4.91
N LEU A 103 -7.29 -7.38 -5.99
CA LEU A 103 -7.72 -6.08 -6.53
C LEU A 103 -9.17 -6.09 -7.00
N ILE A 104 -9.61 -7.13 -7.70
CA ILE A 104 -10.99 -7.27 -8.14
C ILE A 104 -11.93 -7.35 -6.92
N ALA A 105 -11.59 -8.19 -5.94
CA ALA A 105 -12.39 -8.33 -4.73
C ALA A 105 -12.46 -7.02 -3.93
N PHE A 106 -11.34 -6.30 -3.80
CA PHE A 106 -11.28 -5.00 -3.14
C PHE A 106 -12.11 -3.95 -3.88
N GLY A 107 -11.97 -3.87 -5.21
CA GLY A 107 -12.74 -2.95 -6.05
C GLY A 107 -14.25 -3.21 -6.00
N LEU A 108 -14.67 -4.48 -6.03
CA LEU A 108 -16.09 -4.83 -5.86
C LEU A 108 -16.58 -4.46 -4.46
N ARG A 109 -15.80 -4.76 -3.42
CA ARG A 109 -16.16 -4.38 -2.04
C ARG A 109 -16.36 -2.87 -1.93
N GLU A 110 -15.45 -2.07 -2.47
CA GLU A 110 -15.54 -0.60 -2.41
C GLU A 110 -16.74 -0.06 -3.19
N LEU A 111 -17.11 -0.71 -4.30
CA LEU A 111 -18.26 -0.31 -5.12
C LEU A 111 -19.60 -0.65 -4.45
N PHE A 112 -19.69 -1.78 -3.75
CA PHE A 112 -20.95 -2.29 -3.20
C PHE A 112 -21.15 -1.99 -1.70
N VAL A 113 -20.08 -1.67 -0.96
CA VAL A 113 -20.21 -1.27 0.45
C VAL A 113 -20.48 0.24 0.50
N PRO A 114 -21.68 0.67 0.93
CA PRO A 114 -21.96 2.09 1.06
C PRO A 114 -21.02 2.70 2.09
N VAL A 115 -20.35 3.80 1.72
CA VAL A 115 -19.49 4.57 2.61
C VAL A 115 -20.32 5.01 3.81
N LYS A 116 -20.10 4.37 4.96
CA LYS A 116 -20.76 4.73 6.21
C LYS A 116 -20.23 6.12 6.60
N LYS A 117 -21.07 7.15 6.45
CA LYS A 117 -20.76 8.49 6.98
C LYS A 117 -20.49 8.36 8.47
N GLU A 118 -19.26 8.61 8.90
CA GLU A 118 -18.94 8.74 10.31
C GLU A 118 -19.80 9.87 10.89
N GLN A 119 -20.67 9.51 11.83
CA GLN A 119 -21.39 10.49 12.63
C GLN A 119 -20.36 11.26 13.43
N LYS A 120 -20.29 12.58 13.20
CA LYS A 120 -19.64 13.54 14.11
C LYS A 120 -20.12 13.21 15.52
N SER A 121 -19.21 12.73 16.36
CA SER A 121 -19.43 12.75 17.80
C SER A 121 -19.14 14.19 18.23
N ASP A 122 -20.20 14.90 18.63
CA ASP A 122 -20.13 16.21 19.27
C ASP A 122 -19.31 16.19 20.56
#